data_AF-A0A6D0I7Q4-F1
#
_entry.id   AF-A0A6D0I7Q4-F1
#
_cell.length_a   1.000
_cell.length_b   1.000
_cell.length_c   1.000
_cell.angle_alpha   90.00
_cell.angle_beta   90.00
_cell.angle_gamma   90.00
#
_symmetry.space_group_name_H-M   'P 1'
#
loop_
_entity.id
_entity.type
_entity.pdbx_description
1 polymer ?
#
loop_
_entity_poly.entity_id
_entity_poly.type
_entity_poly.pdbx_seq_one_letter_code
_entity_poly.pdbx_strand_id
1 'polypeptide(L)' 'LIHYTGITKPWHSWAGYPSASYFNIAREQSPWKKYPLKEARTVAEMQKQYKHLFAHGEYIKGITSLIKYKLKK' A
#
# COMPACT_ATOMS: atom_id res chain seq x y z
N LEU A 1 6.71 -17.52 11.43
CA LEU A 1 5.55 -16.59 11.44
C LEU A 1 6.04 -15.20 11.03
N ILE A 2 5.40 -14.54 10.06
CA ILE A 2 5.73 -13.15 9.68
C ILE A 2 4.72 -12.21 10.33
N HIS A 3 5.19 -11.19 11.05
CA HIS A 3 4.35 -10.14 11.62
C HIS A 3 4.56 -8.83 10.86
N TYR A 4 3.55 -8.42 10.07
CA TYR A 4 3.57 -7.14 9.35
C TYR A 4 3.22 -6.00 10.29
N THR A 5 4.23 -5.28 10.81
CA THR A 5 4.06 -4.14 11.71
C THR A 5 3.92 -2.80 10.94
N GLY A 6 3.63 -1.71 11.64
CA GLY A 6 3.53 -0.38 11.02
C GLY A 6 2.29 -0.15 10.15
N ILE A 7 2.24 1.00 9.47
CA ILE A 7 1.09 1.46 8.67
C ILE A 7 1.02 0.76 7.30
N THR A 8 2.17 0.51 6.66
CA THR A 8 2.22 -0.12 5.34
C THR A 8 2.05 -1.63 5.48
N LYS A 9 0.86 -2.15 5.17
CA LYS A 9 0.54 -3.58 5.16
C LYS A 9 0.63 -4.16 3.75
N PRO A 10 0.94 -5.45 3.59
CA PRO A 10 1.10 -6.05 2.25
C PRO A 10 -0.23 -6.20 1.51
N TRP A 11 -1.36 -6.13 2.22
CA TRP A 11 -2.68 -6.07 1.60
C TRP A 11 -3.09 -4.66 1.14
N HIS A 12 -2.21 -3.66 1.22
CA HIS A 12 -2.44 -2.36 0.61
C HIS A 12 -2.04 -2.36 -0.86
N SER A 13 -2.83 -1.73 -1.73
CA SER A 13 -2.60 -1.67 -3.17
C SER A 13 -1.31 -0.95 -3.59
N TRP A 14 -0.76 -0.14 -2.68
CA TRP A 14 0.46 0.63 -2.87
C TRP A 14 1.68 0.04 -2.16
N ALA A 15 1.55 -1.09 -1.47
CA ALA A 15 2.65 -1.68 -0.73
C ALA A 15 3.62 -2.43 -1.66
N GLY A 16 4.86 -1.96 -1.74
CA GLY A 16 5.97 -2.64 -2.38
C GLY A 16 7.15 -2.75 -1.40
N TYR A 17 7.44 -3.96 -0.91
CA TYR A 17 8.66 -4.22 -0.13
C TYR A 17 8.96 -5.73 -0.14
N PRO A 18 10.23 -6.16 0.05
CA PRO A 18 10.63 -7.55 -0.19
C PRO A 18 9.80 -8.60 0.56
N SER A 19 9.47 -8.36 1.83
CA SER A 19 8.68 -9.30 2.64
C SER A 19 7.18 -9.32 2.30
N ALA A 20 6.67 -8.40 1.49
CA ALA A 20 5.29 -8.49 0.98
C ALA A 20 5.10 -9.67 0.00
N SER A 21 6.18 -10.19 -0.58
CA SER A 21 6.16 -11.36 -1.48
C SER A 21 5.49 -12.58 -0.84
N TYR A 22 5.75 -12.87 0.44
CA TYR A 22 5.13 -13.99 1.15
C TYR A 22 3.60 -13.85 1.25
N PHE A 23 3.11 -12.63 1.52
CA PHE A 23 1.68 -12.35 1.48
C PHE A 23 1.11 -12.53 0.06
N ASN A 24 1.81 -12.04 -0.97
CA ASN A 24 1.36 -12.15 -2.35
C ASN A 24 1.24 -13.60 -2.83
N ILE A 25 2.23 -14.45 -2.49
CA ILE A 25 2.20 -15.89 -2.79
C ILE A 25 1.01 -16.54 -2.11
N ALA A 26 0.81 -16.30 -0.80
CA ALA A 26 -0.31 -16.87 -0.06
C ALA A 26 -1.66 -16.38 -0.60
N ARG A 27 -1.75 -15.09 -0.97
CA ARG A 27 -2.95 -14.48 -1.55
C ARG A 27 -3.29 -15.11 -2.89
N GLU A 28 -2.32 -15.35 -3.76
CA GLU A 28 -2.53 -15.95 -5.09
C GLU A 28 -3.09 -17.38 -5.00
N GLN A 29 -2.72 -18.11 -3.96
CA GLN A 29 -3.22 -19.46 -3.67
C GLN A 29 -4.52 -19.47 -2.86
N SER A 30 -5.04 -18.30 -2.49
CA SER A 30 -6.24 -18.19 -1.65
C SER A 30 -7.50 -17.86 -2.50
N PRO A 31 -8.70 -18.12 -1.96
CA PRO A 31 -9.95 -17.63 -2.56
C PRO A 31 -10.00 -16.10 -2.73
N TRP A 32 -9.17 -15.37 -1.97
CA TRP A 32 -9.14 -13.92 -1.93
C TRP A 32 -8.34 -13.29 -3.09
N LYS A 33 -7.71 -14.10 -3.96
CA LYS A 33 -6.89 -13.59 -5.07
C LYS A 33 -7.63 -12.63 -6.00
N LYS A 34 -8.93 -12.85 -6.20
CA LYS A 34 -9.78 -12.03 -7.08
C LYS A 34 -10.25 -10.73 -6.44
N TYR A 35 -10.16 -10.60 -5.12
CA TYR A 35 -10.60 -9.40 -4.41
C TYR A 35 -9.53 -8.30 -4.52
N PRO A 36 -9.90 -7.03 -4.67
CA PRO A 36 -8.94 -5.94 -4.76
C PRO A 36 -8.17 -5.75 -3.45
N LEU A 37 -6.92 -5.30 -3.56
CA LEU A 37 -6.15 -4.85 -2.40
C LEU A 37 -6.74 -3.56 -1.82
N LYS A 38 -6.44 -3.30 -0.55
CA LYS A 38 -7.01 -2.16 0.20
C LYS A 38 -6.31 -0.85 -0.20
N GLU A 39 -7.10 0.12 -0.64
CA GLU A 39 -6.65 1.51 -0.82
C GLU A 39 -6.36 2.21 0.52
N ALA A 40 -5.56 3.28 0.50
CA ALA A 40 -5.36 4.12 1.68
C ALA A 40 -6.66 4.84 2.08
N ARG A 41 -7.08 4.73 3.35
CA ARG A 41 -8.33 5.32 3.85
C ARG A 41 -8.10 6.34 4.95
N THR A 42 -7.17 6.07 5.87
CA THR A 42 -6.87 6.99 6.98
C THR A 42 -5.87 8.07 6.54
N VAL A 43 -5.87 9.22 7.22
CA VAL A 43 -4.88 10.29 6.95
C VAL A 43 -3.45 9.78 7.11
N ALA A 44 -3.21 8.90 8.08
CA ALA A 44 -1.92 8.25 8.29
C ALA A 44 -1.52 7.30 7.15
N GLU A 45 -2.45 6.48 6.65
CA GLU A 45 -2.24 5.62 5.48
C GLU A 45 -1.98 6.46 4.22
N MET A 46 -2.74 7.53 3.99
CA MET A 46 -2.57 8.41 2.83
C MET A 46 -1.21 9.12 2.87
N GLN A 47 -0.77 9.58 4.06
CA GLN A 47 0.55 10.17 4.23
C GLN A 47 1.67 9.17 3.91
N LYS A 48 1.52 7.92 4.34
CA LYS A 48 2.52 6.89 4.06
C LYS A 48 2.49 6.45 2.59
N GLN A 49 1.31 6.39 1.96
CA GLN A 49 1.15 6.04 0.55
C GLN A 49 1.94 6.97 -0.37
N TYR A 50 1.73 8.30 -0.31
CA TYR A 50 2.39 9.20 -1.25
C TYR A 50 3.92 9.19 -1.07
N LYS A 51 4.41 9.12 0.19
CA LYS A 51 5.84 9.04 0.49
C LYS A 51 6.46 7.75 -0.05
N HIS A 52 5.74 6.63 0.09
CA HIS A 52 6.19 5.34 -0.40
C HIS A 52 6.28 5.30 -1.93
N LEU A 53 5.28 5.83 -2.61
CA LEU A 53 5.27 5.94 -4.08
C LEU A 53 6.43 6.80 -4.58
N PHE A 54 6.73 7.93 -3.92
CA PHE A 54 7.92 8.73 -4.25
C PHE A 54 9.23 7.99 -4.01
N ALA A 55 9.35 7.23 -2.92
CA ALA A 55 10.53 6.42 -2.66
C ALA A 55 10.72 5.29 -3.70
N HIS A 56 9.64 4.85 -4.35
CA HIS A 56 9.64 3.86 -5.43
C HIS A 56 9.72 4.48 -6.84
N GLY A 57 9.90 5.80 -6.96
CA GLY A 57 9.96 6.49 -8.25
C GLY A 57 8.61 6.57 -8.99
N GLU A 58 7.50 6.21 -8.35
CA GLU A 58 6.15 6.26 -8.94
C GLU A 58 5.56 7.68 -8.83
N TYR A 59 6.24 8.68 -9.42
CA TYR A 59 5.95 10.10 -9.18
C TYR A 59 4.54 10.52 -9.58
N ILE A 60 3.99 10.05 -10.70
CA ILE A 60 2.63 10.39 -11.15
C ILE A 60 1.60 9.93 -10.10
N LYS A 61 1.69 8.67 -9.65
CA LYS A 61 0.83 8.13 -8.59
C LYS A 61 1.09 8.85 -7.26
N GLY A 62 2.35 9.13 -6.93
CA GLY A 62 2.72 9.85 -5.73
C GLY A 62 2.13 11.27 -5.66
N ILE A 63 2.13 12.01 -6.77
CA ILE A 63 1.54 13.36 -6.85
C ILE A 63 0.02 13.29 -6.66
N THR A 64 -0.67 12.37 -7.34
CA THR A 64 -2.12 12.20 -7.17
C THR A 64 -2.49 11.79 -5.73
N SER A 65 -1.73 10.89 -5.10
CA SER A 65 -1.90 10.53 -3.69
C SER A 65 -1.59 11.69 -2.73
N LEU A 66 -0.58 12.52 -3.03
CA LEU A 66 -0.25 13.71 -2.25
C LEU A 66 -1.38 14.74 -2.28
N ILE A 67 -1.96 15.00 -3.46
CA ILE A 67 -3.11 15.90 -3.59
C ILE A 67 -4.29 15.38 -2.75
N LYS A 68 -4.62 14.08 -2.87
CA LYS A 68 -5.67 13.45 -2.05
C LYS A 68 -5.41 13.60 -0.55
N TYR A 69 -4.15 13.39 -0.12
CA TYR A 69 -3.76 13.57 1.28
C TYR A 69 -3.96 15.02 1.74
N LYS A 70 -3.57 16.01 0.93
CA LYS A 70 -3.70 17.44 1.24
C LYS A 70 -5.14 17.93 1.27
N LEU A 71 -6.03 17.35 0.46
CA LEU A 71 -7.45 17.69 0.48
C LEU A 71 -8.19 17.10 1.68
N LYS A 72 -7.70 16.00 2.24
CA LYS A 72 -8.32 15.34 3.41
C LYS A 72 -7.76 15.81 4.75
N LYS A 73 -6.52 16.29 4.77
CA LYS A 73 -5.87 16.85 5.97
C LYS A 73 -6.44 18.22 6.29
#